data_AF-A0A7C6Z0E9-F1
#
_entry.id   AF-A0A7C6Z0E9-F1
#
_cell.length_a   1.000
_cell.length_b   1.000
_cell.length_c   1.000
_cell.angle_alpha   90.00
_cell.angle_beta   90.00
_cell.angle_gamma   90.00
#
_symmetry.space_group_name_H-M   'P 1'
#
loop_
_entity.id
_entity.type
_entity.pdbx_description
1 polymer ?
#
loop_
_entity_poly.entity_id
_entity_poly.type
_entity_poly.pdbx_seq_one_letter_code
_entity_poly.pdbx_strand_id
1 'polypeptide(L)'
;DSSPDISKIDNIRESVLSIDGVVSVSWVKARYMGQHLFIDMGIGVDPHLTVKEGHDISVQTKEKVLEDIKDAFEVLVHIDPVSITQNAIFNPCKLENLTEND
;
A
#
# COMPACT_ATOMS: atom_id res chain seq x y z
N ASP A 1 9.12 6.74 18.58
CA ASP A 1 8.51 6.22 17.35
C ASP A 1 8.84 7.19 16.25
N SER A 2 9.42 6.71 15.16
CA SER A 2 9.93 7.54 14.06
C SER A 2 9.34 7.02 12.75
N SER A 3 8.92 7.93 11.87
CA SER A 3 8.48 7.57 10.53
C SER A 3 9.67 7.14 9.66
N PRO A 4 9.54 6.08 8.84
CA PRO A 4 10.55 5.73 7.86
C PRO A 4 10.63 6.77 6.73
N ASP A 5 11.74 6.73 5.99
CA ASP A 5 11.92 7.56 4.80
C ASP A 5 10.85 7.28 3.74
N ILE A 6 10.49 8.31 2.99
CA ILE A 6 9.49 8.24 1.92
C ILE A 6 9.83 7.15 0.91
N SER A 7 11.10 7.02 0.52
CA SER A 7 11.55 5.97 -0.41
C SER A 7 11.27 4.55 0.10
N LYS A 8 11.26 4.34 1.42
CA LYS A 8 10.95 3.03 2.00
C LYS A 8 9.45 2.75 1.92
N ILE A 9 8.63 3.77 2.13
CA ILE A 9 7.17 3.68 1.96
C ILE A 9 6.83 3.39 0.49
N ASP A 10 7.52 4.02 -0.45
CA ASP A 10 7.33 3.78 -1.89
C ASP A 10 7.70 2.34 -2.27
N ASN A 11 8.82 1.82 -1.76
CA ASN A 11 9.20 0.42 -1.99
C ASN A 11 8.15 -0.57 -1.45
N ILE A 12 7.58 -0.31 -0.27
CA ILE A 12 6.48 -1.12 0.29
C ILE A 12 5.28 -1.07 -0.66
N ARG A 13 4.92 0.12 -1.13
CA ARG A 13 3.78 0.32 -2.05
C ARG A 13 3.98 -0.43 -3.36
N GLU A 14 5.16 -0.36 -3.96
CA GLU A 14 5.49 -1.06 -5.20
C GLU A 14 5.47 -2.58 -5.03
N SER A 15 6.02 -3.09 -3.93
CA SER A 15 5.98 -4.52 -3.60
C SER A 15 4.53 -5.02 -3.52
N VAL A 16 3.65 -4.30 -2.82
CA VAL A 16 2.24 -4.67 -2.66
C VAL A 16 1.47 -4.61 -3.99
N LEU A 17 1.75 -3.62 -4.84
CA LEU A 17 1.12 -3.49 -6.17
C LEU A 17 1.52 -4.61 -7.15
N SER A 18 2.58 -5.37 -6.86
CA SER A 18 2.99 -6.51 -7.69
C SER A 18 2.19 -7.79 -7.43
N ILE A 19 1.33 -7.79 -6.41
CA ILE A 19 0.57 -8.96 -5.97
C ILE A 19 -0.73 -9.07 -6.77
N ASP A 20 -1.02 -10.27 -7.26
CA ASP A 20 -2.24 -10.55 -8.00
C ASP A 20 -3.49 -10.37 -7.11
N GLY A 21 -4.52 -9.73 -7.66
CA GLY A 21 -5.74 -9.38 -6.93
C GLY A 21 -5.68 -8.05 -6.17
N VAL A 22 -4.52 -7.41 -6.03
CA VAL A 22 -4.42 -6.02 -5.51
C VAL A 22 -4.67 -5.04 -6.64
N VAL A 23 -5.76 -4.28 -6.55
CA VAL A 23 -6.16 -3.26 -7.54
C VAL A 23 -5.49 -1.93 -7.25
N SER A 24 -5.35 -1.57 -5.98
CA SER A 24 -4.75 -0.29 -5.57
C SER A 24 -4.23 -0.35 -4.13
N VAL A 25 -3.43 0.64 -3.75
CA VAL A 25 -3.01 0.85 -2.35
C VAL A 25 -3.56 2.20 -1.89
N SER A 26 -4.52 2.17 -0.97
CA SER A 26 -5.21 3.37 -0.47
C SER A 26 -4.26 4.22 0.38
N TRP A 27 -3.57 3.60 1.33
CA TRP A 27 -2.66 4.27 2.26
C TRP A 27 -1.66 3.27 2.82
N VAL A 28 -0.49 3.78 3.21
CA VAL A 28 0.54 3.03 3.92
C VAL A 28 1.01 3.89 5.08
N LYS A 29 0.97 3.33 6.28
CA LYS A 29 1.48 3.93 7.51
C LYS A 29 2.52 3.00 8.06
N ALA A 30 3.75 3.49 8.18
CA ALA A 30 4.84 2.72 8.72
C ALA A 30 5.50 3.51 9.84
N ARG A 31 5.93 2.82 10.89
CA ARG A 31 6.49 3.45 12.10
C ARG A 31 7.53 2.54 12.76
N TYR A 32 8.62 3.12 13.25
CA TYR A 32 9.69 2.40 13.91
C TYR A 32 9.51 2.36 15.43
N MET A 33 9.41 1.16 15.97
CA MET A 33 9.49 0.92 17.42
C MET A 33 10.81 0.18 17.72
N GLY A 34 11.83 0.94 18.10
CA GLY A 34 13.19 0.41 18.27
C GLY A 34 13.82 0.08 16.92
N GLN A 35 14.18 -1.18 16.71
CA GLN A 35 14.74 -1.68 15.44
C GLN A 35 13.67 -2.33 14.54
N HIS A 36 12.43 -2.36 14.99
CA HIS A 36 11.34 -3.04 14.31
C HIS A 36 10.44 -2.04 13.59
N LEU A 37 10.13 -2.35 12.34
CA LEU A 37 9.20 -1.58 11.52
C LEU A 37 7.80 -2.21 11.60
N PHE A 38 6.83 -1.42 12.04
CA PHE A 38 5.42 -1.77 12.08
C PHE A 38 4.74 -1.09 10.90
N ILE A 39 4.03 -1.88 10.10
CA ILE A 39 3.38 -1.41 8.87
C ILE A 39 1.88 -1.68 9.01
N ASP A 40 1.10 -0.66 8.69
CA ASP A 40 -0.34 -0.74 8.54
C ASP A 40 -0.69 -0.19 7.15
N MET A 41 -1.47 -0.93 6.37
CA MET A 41 -1.80 -0.54 5.01
C MET A 41 -3.23 -0.88 4.64
N GLY A 42 -3.80 -0.08 3.74
CA GLY A 42 -5.08 -0.35 3.09
C GLY A 42 -4.86 -0.73 1.64
N ILE A 43 -5.34 -1.90 1.23
CA ILE A 43 -5.32 -2.39 -0.14
C ILE A 43 -6.74 -2.43 -0.72
N GLY A 44 -6.86 -2.02 -1.97
CA GLY A 44 -8.08 -2.12 -2.75
C GLY A 44 -8.15 -3.45 -3.48
N VAL A 45 -9.26 -4.17 -3.37
CA VAL A 45 -9.51 -5.42 -4.11
C VAL A 45 -10.85 -5.39 -4.84
N ASP A 46 -11.07 -6.34 -5.75
CA ASP A 46 -12.36 -6.47 -6.46
C ASP A 46 -13.51 -6.77 -5.46
N PRO A 47 -14.60 -5.97 -5.45
CA PRO A 47 -15.75 -6.18 -4.58
C PRO A 47 -16.49 -7.51 -4.78
N HIS A 48 -16.25 -8.21 -5.89
CA HIS A 48 -16.87 -9.50 -6.20
C HIS A 48 -16.11 -10.70 -5.61
N LEU A 49 -14.94 -10.48 -5.01
CA LEU A 49 -14.19 -11.53 -4.32
C LEU A 49 -14.94 -12.03 -3.09
N THR A 50 -14.81 -13.34 -2.84
CA THR A 50 -15.29 -13.94 -1.60
C THR A 50 -14.43 -13.50 -0.41
N VAL A 51 -14.99 -13.61 0.79
CA VAL A 51 -14.26 -13.33 2.05
C VAL A 51 -12.98 -14.18 2.14
N LYS A 52 -13.02 -15.41 1.66
CA LYS A 52 -11.84 -16.30 1.64
C LYS A 52 -10.76 -15.77 0.70
N GLU A 53 -11.12 -15.38 -0.52
CA GLU A 53 -10.15 -14.84 -1.48
C GLU A 53 -9.54 -13.54 -0.98
N GLY A 54 -10.35 -12.64 -0.39
CA GLY A 54 -9.83 -11.46 0.28
C GLY A 54 -8.83 -11.81 1.38
N HIS A 55 -9.18 -12.73 2.29
CA HIS A 55 -8.28 -13.20 3.32
C HIS A 55 -6.96 -13.73 2.74
N ASP A 56 -7.02 -14.57 1.71
CA ASP A 56 -5.84 -15.15 1.08
C ASP A 56 -4.93 -14.07 0.47
N ILE A 57 -5.50 -13.04 -0.18
CA ILE A 57 -4.76 -11.88 -0.68
C ILE A 57 -4.09 -11.11 0.46
N SER A 58 -4.77 -10.92 1.60
CA SER A 58 -4.17 -10.22 2.74
C SER A 58 -3.00 -10.99 3.35
N VAL A 59 -3.10 -12.32 3.43
CA VAL A 59 -2.01 -13.18 3.91
C VAL A 59 -0.83 -13.09 2.96
N GLN A 60 -1.07 -13.25 1.65
CA GLN A 60 -0.03 -13.13 0.63
C GLN A 60 0.65 -11.76 0.66
N THR A 61 -0.14 -10.69 0.83
CA THR A 61 0.37 -9.31 0.97
C THR A 61 1.28 -9.17 2.17
N LYS A 62 0.85 -9.67 3.33
CA LYS A 62 1.66 -9.65 4.55
C LYS A 62 2.97 -10.42 4.37
N GLU A 63 2.91 -11.63 3.84
CA GLU A 63 4.09 -12.48 3.63
C GLU A 63 5.08 -11.81 2.67
N LYS A 64 4.59 -11.30 1.54
CA LYS A 64 5.43 -10.61 0.55
C LYS A 64 6.17 -9.40 1.12
N VAL A 65 5.47 -8.58 1.92
CA VAL A 65 6.08 -7.39 2.55
C VAL A 65 7.12 -7.79 3.61
N LEU A 66 6.86 -8.85 4.38
CA LEU A 66 7.82 -9.37 5.36
C LEU A 66 9.07 -9.96 4.70
N GLU A 67 8.94 -10.55 3.51
CA GLU A 67 10.07 -11.07 2.73
C GLU A 67 10.91 -9.96 2.09
N ASP A 68 10.25 -8.95 1.50
CA ASP A 68 10.94 -7.88 0.77
C ASP A 68 11.58 -6.83 1.72
N ILE A 69 10.98 -6.61 2.90
CA ILE A 69 11.39 -5.57 3.85
C ILE A 69 11.99 -6.21 5.11
N LYS A 70 13.32 -6.30 5.15
CA LYS A 70 14.07 -7.04 6.18
C LYS A 70 13.78 -6.65 7.64
N ASP A 71 13.42 -5.40 7.89
CA ASP A 71 13.13 -4.88 9.22
C ASP A 71 11.64 -4.78 9.54
N ALA A 72 10.76 -5.22 8.62
CA ALA A 72 9.35 -5.38 8.88
C ALA A 72 9.13 -6.48 9.92
N PHE A 73 8.50 -6.11 11.02
CA PHE A 73 8.19 -7.01 12.13
C PHE A 73 6.73 -7.43 12.13
N GLU A 74 5.84 -6.47 11.89
CA GLU A 74 4.41 -6.70 11.84
C GLU A 74 3.80 -5.91 10.69
N VAL A 75 2.92 -6.57 9.93
CA VAL A 75 2.17 -5.97 8.83
C VAL A 75 0.69 -6.25 9.06
N LEU A 76 -0.09 -5.18 9.14
CA LEU A 76 -1.55 -5.22 9.17
C LEU A 76 -2.08 -4.76 7.81
N VAL A 77 -2.97 -5.56 7.24
CA VAL A 77 -3.53 -5.33 5.91
C VAL A 77 -5.04 -5.17 6.05
N HIS A 78 -5.53 -3.98 5.71
CA HIS A 78 -6.95 -3.67 5.60
C HIS A 78 -7.37 -3.86 4.15
N ILE A 79 -8.44 -4.62 3.93
CA ILE A 79 -9.02 -4.84 2.60
C ILE A 79 -10.21 -3.93 2.43
N ASP A 80 -10.14 -3.08 1.42
CA ASP A 80 -11.23 -2.22 0.99
C ASP A 80 -11.74 -2.68 -0.39
N PRO A 81 -13.06 -2.89 -0.57
CA PRO A 81 -13.61 -3.15 -1.89
C PRO A 81 -13.52 -1.88 -2.74
N VAL A 82 -12.88 -1.97 -3.90
CA VAL A 82 -12.75 -0.85 -4.84
C VAL A 82 -13.49 -1.17 -6.13
N SER A 83 -14.54 -0.41 -6.42
CA SER A 83 -15.20 -0.50 -7.72
C SER A 83 -14.29 0.12 -8.78
N ILE A 84 -13.98 -0.64 -9.82
CA ILE A 84 -13.35 -0.12 -11.03
C ILE A 84 -14.43 0.63 -11.82
N THR A 85 -14.90 1.76 -11.27
CA THR A 85 -15.66 2.70 -12.08
C THR A 85 -14.65 3.24 -13.09
N GLN A 86 -14.93 3.12 -14.39
CA GLN A 86 -14.11 3.72 -15.46
C GLN A 86 -13.99 5.23 -15.21
N ASN A 87 -13.01 5.64 -14.41
CA ASN A 87 -12.57 7.01 -14.19
C ASN A 87 -11.20 6.98 -13.52
N ALA A 88 -10.25 6.34 -14.21
CA ALA A 88 -8.83 6.58 -14.00
C ALA A 88 -8.48 8.00 -14.48
N ILE A 89 -8.92 9.07 -13.79
CA ILE A 89 -8.43 10.46 -14.03
C ILE A 89 -8.33 11.28 -12.71
N PHE A 90 -8.12 10.70 -11.53
CA PHE A 90 -7.73 11.53 -10.38
C PHE A 90 -6.44 11.02 -9.76
N ASN A 91 -5.34 11.52 -10.32
CA ASN A 91 -4.02 11.46 -9.74
C ASN A 91 -3.59 12.90 -9.41
N PRO A 92 -3.96 13.50 -8.25
CA PRO A 92 -3.41 14.78 -7.84
C PRO A 92 -2.25 14.53 -6.86
N CYS A 93 -1.25 13.74 -7.25
CA CYS A 93 0.04 13.70 -6.55
C CYS A 93 1.20 14.26 -7.41
N LYS A 94 0.87 14.97 -8.50
CA LYS A 94 1.82 15.79 -9.25
C LYS A 94 1.22 17.19 -9.49
N LEU A 95 1.37 18.04 -8.48
CA LEU A 95 1.33 19.49 -8.65
C LEU A 95 2.65 20.04 -8.09
N GLU A 96 3.72 19.86 -8.85
CA GLU A 96 4.90 20.71 -8.76
C GLU A 96 5.13 21.35 -10.13
N ASN A 97 4.99 22.68 -10.12
CA ASN A 97 5.69 23.67 -10.94
C ASN A 97 5.40 23.75 -12.45
N LEU A 98 4.53 24.69 -12.81
CA LEU A 98 4.68 25.51 -14.02
C LEU A 98 4.57 26.99 -13.64
N THR A 99 5.76 27.57 -13.44
CA THR A 99 6.23 28.90 -13.85
C THR A 99 5.41 30.16 -13.55
N GLU A 100 6.06 31.05 -12.78
CA GLU A 100 6.04 32.51 -12.93
C GLU A 100 5.92 32.93 -14.40
N ASN A 101 5.03 33.88 -14.71
CA ASN A 101 5.33 35.17 -15.34
C ASN A 101 4.04 35.90 -15.76
N ASP A 102 4.08 37.22 -15.54
CA ASP A 102 3.15 38.32 -15.87
C ASP A 102 2.01 38.65 -14.88
#